data_AF-K2CJG3-F1
#
_entry.id   AF-K2CJG3-F1
#
_cell.length_a   1.000
_cell.length_b   1.000
_cell.length_c   1.000
_cell.angle_alpha   90.00
_cell.angle_beta   90.00
_cell.angle_gamma   90.00
#
_symmetry.space_group_name_H-M   'P 1'
#
loop_
_entity.id
_entity.type
_entity.pdbx_description
1 polymer ?
#
loop_
_entity_poly.entity_id
_entity_poly.type
_entity_poly.pdbx_seq_one_letter_code
_entity_poly.pdbx_strand_id
1 'polypeptide(L)'
;MKESFGEYIRRLRNEHKMTLTQLGAKLGVDSGALSKIENGKKRLDEKALPKLAKLFKLDLAEIRDEFFSEIIAYEIYENKCSEKIWELAEEKVKYIRSKNFKQGSLGL
;
A
#
# COMPACT_ATOMS: atom_id res chain seq x y z
N MET A 1 8.27 5.22 4.39
CA MET A 1 9.37 4.75 5.28
C MET A 1 10.57 4.32 4.42
N LYS A 2 11.76 4.08 5.00
CA LYS A 2 12.93 3.61 4.21
C LYS A 2 12.92 2.10 3.96
N GLU A 3 12.34 1.34 4.88
CA GLU A 3 12.11 -0.10 4.73
C GLU A 3 10.96 -0.36 3.75
N SER A 4 10.99 -1.52 3.08
CA SER A 4 9.88 -1.95 2.23
C SER A 4 8.62 -2.23 3.07
N PHE A 5 7.46 -2.16 2.43
CA PHE A 5 6.18 -2.48 3.05
C PHE A 5 6.14 -3.91 3.60
N GLY A 6 6.83 -4.84 2.94
CA GLY A 6 7.01 -6.22 3.43
C GLY A 6 7.82 -6.28 4.73
N GLU A 7 8.95 -5.59 4.80
CA GLU A 7 9.79 -5.51 6.00
C GLU A 7 9.05 -4.86 7.17
N TYR A 8 8.26 -3.82 6.88
CA TYR A 8 7.38 -3.19 7.86
C TYR A 8 6.37 -4.17 8.46
N ILE A 9 5.70 -4.98 7.64
CA ILE A 9 4.78 -6.04 8.13
C ILE A 9 5.54 -7.05 9.00
N ARG A 10 6.75 -7.45 8.58
CA ARG A 10 7.60 -8.38 9.36
C ARG A 10 7.93 -7.80 10.73
N ARG A 11 8.26 -6.51 10.79
CA ARG A 11 8.56 -5.81 12.03
C ARG A 11 7.35 -5.78 12.96
N LEU A 12 6.18 -5.36 12.47
CA LEU A 12 4.92 -5.39 13.23
C LEU A 12 4.60 -6.79 13.75
N ARG A 13 4.77 -7.82 12.91
CA ARG A 13 4.57 -9.22 13.30
C ARG A 13 5.46 -9.62 14.46
N ASN A 14 6.74 -9.28 14.41
CA ASN A 14 7.72 -9.62 15.44
C ASN A 14 7.48 -8.85 16.75
N GLU A 15 7.14 -7.56 16.67
CA GLU A 15 6.77 -6.72 17.82
C GLU A 15 5.58 -7.32 18.59
N HIS A 16 4.62 -7.90 17.86
CA HIS A 16 3.44 -8.56 18.41
C HIS A 16 3.66 -10.05 18.69
N LYS A 17 4.90 -10.55 18.56
CA LYS A 17 5.30 -11.96 18.79
C LYS A 17 4.43 -12.97 18.04
N MET A 18 3.98 -12.62 16.83
CA MET A 18 3.12 -13.46 16.02
C MET A 18 3.94 -14.36 15.09
N THR A 19 3.51 -15.61 14.92
CA THR A 19 4.04 -16.49 13.87
C THR A 19 3.47 -16.10 12.51
N LEU A 20 4.14 -16.54 11.42
CA LEU A 20 3.63 -16.34 10.06
C LEU A 20 2.22 -16.91 9.89
N THR A 21 1.94 -18.09 10.45
CA THR A 21 0.62 -18.72 10.40
C THR A 21 -0.43 -17.89 11.14
N GLN A 22 -0.09 -17.34 12.31
CA GLN A 22 -1.01 -16.52 13.09
C GLN A 22 -1.35 -15.21 12.37
N LEU A 23 -0.35 -14.47 11.87
CA LEU A 23 -0.60 -13.24 11.15
C LEU A 23 -1.32 -13.51 9.82
N GLY A 24 -0.89 -14.53 9.10
CA GLY A 24 -1.50 -14.96 7.84
C GLY A 24 -2.99 -15.26 8.02
N ALA A 25 -3.36 -16.06 9.02
CA ALA A 25 -4.76 -16.35 9.33
C ALA A 25 -5.60 -15.08 9.61
N LYS A 26 -5.04 -14.09 10.32
CA LYS A 26 -5.74 -12.83 10.63
C LYS A 26 -5.89 -11.92 9.41
N LEU A 27 -4.90 -11.90 8.53
CA LEU A 27 -4.95 -11.11 7.29
C LEU A 27 -5.73 -11.83 6.18
N GLY A 28 -5.95 -13.15 6.29
CA GLY A 28 -6.48 -13.98 5.22
C GLY A 28 -5.46 -14.26 4.12
N VAL A 29 -4.19 -14.38 4.50
CA VAL A 29 -3.04 -14.63 3.63
C VAL A 29 -2.38 -15.94 4.07
N ASP A 30 -2.08 -16.83 3.13
CA ASP A 30 -1.34 -18.05 3.46
C ASP A 30 0.06 -17.73 4.03
N SER A 31 0.55 -18.54 4.96
CA SER A 31 1.87 -18.36 5.61
C SER A 31 3.04 -18.31 4.61
N GLY A 32 3.00 -19.10 3.53
CA GLY A 32 4.00 -19.07 2.47
C GLY A 32 3.91 -17.80 1.63
N ALA A 33 2.70 -17.31 1.37
CA ALA A 33 2.50 -16.02 0.72
C ALA A 33 2.97 -14.86 1.60
N LEU A 34 2.64 -14.87 2.89
CA LEU A 34 3.09 -13.86 3.85
C LEU A 34 4.63 -13.86 3.99
N SER A 35 5.27 -15.02 4.02
CA SER A 35 6.73 -15.12 4.00
C SER A 35 7.35 -14.47 2.76
N LYS A 36 6.78 -14.69 1.56
CA LYS A 36 7.25 -14.02 0.34
C LYS A 36 7.05 -12.50 0.41
N ILE A 37 5.95 -12.05 1.02
CA ILE A 37 5.66 -10.63 1.22
C ILE A 37 6.69 -9.98 2.15
N GLU A 38 6.93 -10.58 3.30
CA GLU A 38 7.90 -10.09 4.30
C GLU A 38 9.35 -10.05 3.82
N ASN A 39 9.67 -10.75 2.72
CA ASN A 39 10.99 -10.76 2.10
C ASN A 39 11.02 -10.03 0.73
N GLY A 40 10.00 -9.24 0.40
CA GLY A 40 9.94 -8.45 -0.84
C GLY A 40 9.80 -9.25 -2.14
N LYS A 41 9.57 -10.58 -2.05
CA LYS A 41 9.41 -11.47 -3.22
C LYS A 41 7.99 -11.46 -3.79
N LYS A 42 7.03 -10.87 -3.06
CA LYS A 42 5.63 -10.77 -3.45
C LYS A 42 5.03 -9.51 -2.82
N ARG A 43 4.08 -8.85 -3.48
CA ARG A 43 3.32 -7.73 -2.88
C ARG A 43 2.12 -8.22 -2.08
N LEU A 44 1.78 -7.48 -1.02
CA LEU A 44 0.53 -7.68 -0.29
C LEU A 44 -0.66 -7.28 -1.18
N ASP A 45 -1.78 -8.01 -1.07
CA ASP A 45 -3.03 -7.58 -1.67
C ASP A 45 -3.59 -6.37 -0.90
N GLU A 46 -3.96 -5.31 -1.60
CA GLU A 46 -4.56 -4.10 -1.03
C GLU A 46 -5.76 -4.41 -0.12
N LYS A 47 -6.52 -5.47 -0.44
CA LYS A 47 -7.67 -5.92 0.35
C LYS A 47 -7.30 -6.34 1.78
N ALA A 48 -6.03 -6.63 2.05
CA ALA A 48 -5.54 -6.95 3.38
C ALA A 48 -5.23 -5.71 4.24
N LEU A 49 -5.10 -4.51 3.64
CA LEU A 49 -4.76 -3.28 4.37
C LEU A 49 -5.77 -2.93 5.49
N PRO A 50 -7.10 -3.01 5.29
CA PRO A 50 -8.05 -2.71 6.37
C PRO A 50 -7.92 -3.68 7.56
N LYS A 51 -7.63 -4.96 7.28
CA LYS A 51 -7.42 -5.97 8.33
C LYS A 51 -6.10 -5.72 9.06
N LEU A 52 -5.05 -5.35 8.34
CA LEU A 52 -3.74 -5.00 8.89
C LEU A 52 -3.86 -3.79 9.83
N ALA A 53 -4.49 -2.71 9.36
CA ALA A 53 -4.70 -1.51 10.13
C ALA A 53 -5.51 -1.79 11.41
N LYS A 54 -6.61 -2.55 11.31
CA LYS A 54 -7.41 -2.94 12.47
C LYS A 54 -6.63 -3.83 13.45
N LEU A 55 -5.85 -4.78 12.96
CA LEU A 55 -5.11 -5.72 13.80
C LEU A 55 -4.05 -5.02 14.65
N PHE A 56 -3.34 -4.07 14.06
CA PHE A 56 -2.24 -3.35 14.71
C PHE A 56 -2.62 -1.95 15.21
N LYS A 57 -3.91 -1.59 15.13
CA LYS A 57 -4.45 -0.27 15.52
C LYS A 57 -3.72 0.90 14.84
N LEU A 58 -3.48 0.75 13.54
CA LEU A 58 -2.82 1.75 12.71
C LEU A 58 -3.87 2.62 12.00
N ASP A 59 -3.47 3.82 11.60
CA ASP A 59 -4.30 4.64 10.73
C ASP A 59 -4.35 4.05 9.32
N LEU A 60 -5.57 3.84 8.80
CA LEU A 60 -5.75 3.21 7.50
C LEU A 60 -5.29 4.10 6.35
N ALA A 61 -5.44 5.43 6.48
CA ALA A 61 -4.99 6.36 5.44
C ALA A 61 -3.47 6.38 5.37
N GLU A 62 -2.77 6.47 6.51
CA GLU A 62 -1.30 6.42 6.55
C GLU A 62 -0.74 5.11 5.96
N ILE A 63 -1.33 3.97 6.33
CA ILE A 63 -0.90 2.67 5.81
C ILE A 63 -1.17 2.52 4.32
N ARG A 64 -2.27 3.10 3.84
CA ARG A 64 -2.62 3.10 2.43
C ARG A 64 -1.65 3.98 1.63
N ASP A 65 -1.34 5.17 2.13
CA ASP A 65 -0.37 6.07 1.51
C ASP A 65 1.01 5.42 1.44
N GLU A 66 1.43 4.74 2.49
CA GLU A 66 2.69 4.01 2.52
C GLU A 66 2.71 2.81 1.57
N PHE A 67 1.61 2.07 1.47
CA PHE A 67 1.50 0.97 0.50
C PHE A 67 1.62 1.46 -0.94
N PHE A 68 0.93 2.56 -1.28
CA PHE A 68 0.98 3.10 -2.64
C PHE A 68 2.28 3.86 -2.93
N SER A 69 2.93 4.46 -1.93
CA SER A 69 4.21 5.13 -2.11
C SER A 69 5.27 4.17 -2.63
N GLU A 70 5.33 2.93 -2.12
CA GLU A 70 6.22 1.88 -2.61
C GLU A 70 5.89 1.51 -4.07
N ILE A 71 4.61 1.30 -4.39
CA ILE A 71 4.18 0.97 -5.75
C ILE A 71 4.66 2.04 -6.73
N ILE A 72 4.41 3.31 -6.40
CA ILE A 72 4.79 4.46 -7.23
C ILE A 72 6.32 4.57 -7.32
N ALA A 73 7.05 4.39 -6.22
CA ALA A 73 8.51 4.44 -6.21
C ALA A 73 9.13 3.39 -7.14
N TYR A 74 8.62 2.16 -7.11
CA TYR A 74 9.04 1.11 -8.03
C TYR A 74 8.74 1.48 -9.49
N GLU A 75 7.53 1.97 -9.78
CA GLU A 75 7.14 2.34 -11.15
C GLU A 75 8.05 3.45 -11.71
N ILE A 76 8.36 4.47 -10.89
CA ILE A 76 9.26 5.57 -11.23
C ILE A 76 10.68 5.05 -11.50
N TYR A 77 11.17 4.18 -10.63
CA TYR A 77 12.51 3.62 -10.72
C TYR A 77 12.69 2.73 -11.97
N GLU A 78 11.77 1.78 -12.19
CA GLU A 78 11.84 0.85 -13.33
C GLU A 78 11.71 1.57 -14.68
N ASN A 79 10.83 2.57 -14.76
CA ASN A 79 10.61 3.34 -15.99
C ASN A 79 11.59 4.52 -16.15
N LYS A 80 12.56 4.68 -15.23
CA LYS A 80 13.59 5.74 -15.26
C LYS A 80 12.99 7.14 -15.41
N CYS A 81 11.87 7.40 -14.75
CA CYS A 81 11.19 8.69 -14.85
C CYS A 81 12.04 9.81 -14.22
N SER A 82 11.99 10.99 -14.83
CA SER A 82 12.60 12.21 -14.26
C SER A 82 11.76 12.76 -13.10
N GLU A 83 12.33 13.64 -12.29
CA GLU A 83 11.64 14.33 -11.18
C GLU A 83 10.36 15.08 -11.60
N LYS A 84 10.24 15.49 -12.88
CA LYS A 84 9.01 16.09 -13.43
C LYS A 84 7.75 15.23 -13.27
N ILE A 85 7.88 13.93 -12.99
CA ILE A 85 6.75 13.04 -12.78
C ILE A 85 5.84 13.50 -11.64
N TRP A 86 6.39 14.14 -10.60
CA TRP A 86 5.63 14.59 -9.45
C TRP A 86 4.65 15.71 -9.82
N GLU A 87 5.13 16.71 -10.55
CA GLU A 87 4.32 17.83 -11.06
C GLU A 87 3.20 17.32 -11.98
N LEU A 88 3.56 16.46 -12.94
CA LEU A 88 2.60 15.89 -13.89
C LEU A 88 1.54 15.01 -13.21
N ALA A 89 1.92 14.25 -12.18
CA ALA A 89 1.00 13.43 -11.41
C ALA A 89 0.02 14.30 -10.62
N GLU A 90 0.49 15.37 -9.99
CA GLU A 90 -0.36 16.30 -9.25
C GLU A 90 -1.39 16.99 -10.17
N GLU A 91 -0.96 17.47 -11.33
CA GLU A 91 -1.85 18.05 -12.34
C GLU A 91 -2.92 17.05 -12.81
N LYS A 92 -2.53 15.81 -13.09
CA LYS A 92 -3.46 14.73 -13.48
C LYS A 92 -4.47 14.44 -12.38
N VAL A 93 -4.06 14.41 -11.11
CA VAL A 93 -4.98 14.22 -9.97
C VAL A 93 -5.99 15.37 -9.88
N LYS A 94 -5.55 16.63 -9.99
CA LYS A 94 -6.44 17.80 -10.02
C LYS A 94 -7.45 17.70 -11.17
N TYR A 95 -6.98 17.32 -12.36
CA TYR A 95 -7.84 17.13 -13.52
C TYR A 95 -8.90 16.04 -13.31
N ILE A 96 -8.51 14.86 -12.81
CA ILE A 96 -9.44 13.74 -12.52
C ILE A 96 -10.51 14.16 -11.52
N ARG A 97 -10.12 14.83 -10.43
CA ARG A 97 -11.05 15.36 -9.43
C ARG A 97 -12.06 16.33 -10.05
N SER A 98 -11.59 17.25 -10.89
CA SER A 98 -12.46 18.23 -11.56
C SER A 98 -13.45 17.58 -12.54
N LYS A 99 -13.04 16.52 -13.24
CA LYS A 99 -13.88 15.79 -14.20
C LYS A 99 -14.98 15.00 -13.48
N ASN A 100 -14.64 14.32 -12.40
CA ASN A 100 -15.60 13.54 -11.61
C ASN A 100 -16.63 14.45 -10.93
N PHE A 101 -16.23 15.65 -10.50
CA PHE A 101 -17.15 16.66 -9.98
C PHE A 101 -18.16 17.14 -11.03
N LYS A 102 -17.73 17.34 -12.28
CA LYS A 102 -18.62 17.73 -13.40
C LYS A 102 -19.59 16.61 -13.78
N GLN A 103 -19.19 15.34 -13.72
CA GLN A 103 -20.09 14.21 -13.98
C GLN A 103 -21.13 14.00 -12.88
N GLY A 104 -20.77 14.24 -11.61
CA GLY A 104 -21.73 14.18 -10.49
C GLY A 104 -22.77 15.29 -10.49
N SER A 105 -22.50 16.43 -11.15
CA SER A 105 -23.41 17.58 -11.24
C SER A 105 -24.29 17.59 -12.50
N LEU A 106 -24.00 16.75 -13.49
CA LEU A 106 -24.82 16.54 -14.70
C LEU A 106 -25.79 15.34 -14.55
N GLY A 107 -25.80 14.68 -13.39
CA GLY A 107 -26.65 13.53 -13.07
C GLY A 107 -27.80 13.83 -12.10
N LEU A 108 -28.17 15.10 -11.94
CA LEU A 108 -29.38 15.57 -11.23
C LEU A 108 -30.32 16.26 -12.22
#